data_AF-Q9WYR6-F1
#
_entry.id   AF-Q9WYR6-F1
#
_cell.length_a   1.000
_cell.length_b   1.000
_cell.length_c   1.000
_cell.angle_alpha   90.00
_cell.angle_beta   90.00
_cell.angle_gamma   90.00
#
_symmetry.space_group_name_H-M   'P 1'
#
loop_
_entity.id
_entity.type
_entity.pdbx_description
1 polymer ?
#
loop_
_entity_poly.entity_id
_entity_poly.type
_entity_poly.pdbx_seq_one_letter_code
_entity_poly.pdbx_strand_id
1 'polypeptide(L)'
;MALFDMPLEKLRSYLPERYEEGDFDQFWRKTLEESKGFPLDPVFERVDYLLENVEVYDVTFSGYKGQRIKAWLILPVVRKEEKLPCVVQFIGYRGGRGFPFDWLFWSSAGYANFVMDTRGQGTSRTKGDTPDYCEEPLNPQFPGFMTRGILDPKTYYYI
;
A
#
# COMPACT_ATOMS: atom_id res chain seq x y z
N MET A 1 10.53 17.57 28.35
CA MET A 1 9.77 16.43 28.92
C MET A 1 9.99 15.24 27.99
N ALA A 2 10.27 14.04 28.51
CA ALA A 2 10.34 12.84 27.67
C ALA A 2 8.95 12.51 27.12
N LEU A 3 8.89 11.91 25.92
CA LEU A 3 7.64 11.38 25.38
C LEU A 3 7.14 10.27 26.32
N PHE A 4 5.86 10.31 26.69
CA PHE A 4 5.22 9.31 27.53
C PHE A 4 3.82 9.00 27.02
N ASP A 5 3.30 7.83 27.39
CA ASP A 5 1.93 7.38 27.14
C ASP A 5 1.40 6.71 28.43
N MET A 6 0.22 6.11 28.37
CA MET A 6 -0.34 5.28 29.42
C MET A 6 0.62 4.11 29.78
N PRO A 7 0.70 3.72 31.07
CA PRO A 7 1.42 2.52 31.46
C PRO A 7 0.92 1.26 30.74
N LEU A 8 1.81 0.29 30.50
CA LEU A 8 1.51 -0.94 29.75
C LEU A 8 0.26 -1.68 30.24
N GLU A 9 0.05 -1.78 31.55
CA GLU A 9 -1.12 -2.46 32.11
C GLU A 9 -2.44 -1.75 31.76
N LYS A 10 -2.42 -0.43 31.59
CA LYS A 10 -3.57 0.33 31.09
C LYS A 10 -3.75 0.13 29.58
N LEU A 11 -2.66 0.11 28.80
CA LEU A 11 -2.73 -0.12 27.35
C LEU A 11 -3.34 -1.49 27.01
N ARG A 12 -3.02 -2.54 27.77
CA ARG A 12 -3.57 -3.90 27.58
C ARG A 12 -5.10 -3.97 27.71
N SER A 13 -5.68 -3.06 28.47
CA SER A 13 -7.13 -2.97 28.73
C SER A 13 -7.77 -1.74 28.08
N TYR A 14 -7.04 -1.02 27.24
CA TYR A 14 -7.52 0.20 26.61
C TYR A 14 -8.48 -0.14 25.45
N LEU A 15 -9.77 -0.03 25.75
CA LEU A 15 -10.88 -0.22 24.81
C LEU A 15 -11.75 1.05 24.83
N PRO A 16 -11.32 2.14 24.16
CA PRO A 16 -12.12 3.36 24.10
C PRO A 16 -13.43 3.11 23.36
N GLU A 17 -14.43 3.95 23.65
CA GLU A 17 -15.66 3.98 22.86
C GLU A 17 -15.32 4.26 21.39
N ARG A 18 -15.85 3.43 20.49
CA ARG A 18 -15.65 3.61 19.05
C ARG A 18 -16.63 4.65 18.54
N TYR A 19 -16.19 5.43 17.56
CA TYR A 19 -17.02 6.36 16.82
C TYR A 19 -16.96 6.00 15.33
N GLU A 20 -18.12 5.74 14.75
CA GLU A 20 -18.32 5.53 13.31
C GLU A 20 -19.73 6.00 12.94
N GLU A 21 -19.91 6.46 11.70
CA GLU A 21 -21.22 6.84 11.18
C GLU A 21 -22.04 5.58 10.83
N GLY A 22 -23.37 5.71 10.84
CA GLY A 22 -24.27 4.59 10.58
C GLY A 22 -24.16 3.98 9.17
N ASP A 23 -23.51 4.67 8.24
CA ASP A 23 -23.29 4.25 6.86
C ASP A 23 -21.86 3.77 6.57
N PHE A 24 -21.01 3.60 7.59
CA PHE A 24 -19.59 3.19 7.43
C PHE A 24 -19.43 1.95 6.52
N ASP A 25 -20.21 0.89 6.77
CA ASP A 25 -20.16 -0.33 5.96
C ASP A 25 -20.66 -0.13 4.53
N GLN A 26 -21.68 0.72 4.36
CA GLN A 26 -22.25 1.02 3.06
C GLN A 26 -21.26 1.79 2.19
N PHE A 27 -20.56 2.75 2.79
CA PHE A 27 -19.51 3.53 2.15
C PHE A 27 -18.44 2.61 1.55
N TRP A 28 -17.83 1.72 2.36
CA TRP A 28 -16.79 0.82 1.88
C TRP A 28 -17.28 -0.18 0.85
N ARG A 29 -18.49 -0.73 1.03
CA ARG A 29 -19.08 -1.65 0.06
C ARG A 29 -19.21 -0.99 -1.31
N LYS A 30 -19.75 0.22 -1.36
CA LYS A 30 -19.92 0.99 -2.59
C LYS A 30 -18.58 1.32 -3.24
N THR A 31 -17.60 1.79 -2.48
CA THR A 31 -16.24 2.10 -2.97
C THR A 31 -15.59 0.90 -3.65
N LEU A 32 -15.70 -0.28 -3.03
CA LEU A 32 -15.14 -1.52 -3.58
C LEU A 32 -15.92 -2.02 -4.81
N GLU A 33 -17.24 -1.88 -4.81
CA GLU A 33 -18.09 -2.26 -5.95
C GLU A 33 -17.82 -1.39 -7.18
N GLU A 34 -17.69 -0.08 -7.01
CA GLU A 34 -17.32 0.86 -8.08
C GLU A 34 -15.95 0.51 -8.67
N SER A 35 -14.96 0.22 -7.82
CA SER A 35 -13.61 -0.15 -8.30
C SER A 35 -13.59 -1.51 -9.02
N LYS A 36 -14.45 -2.46 -8.62
CA LYS A 36 -14.62 -3.75 -9.33
C LYS A 36 -15.24 -3.60 -10.72
N GLY A 37 -15.84 -2.46 -11.04
CA GLY A 37 -16.29 -2.14 -12.39
C GLY A 37 -15.15 -2.05 -13.42
N PHE A 38 -13.90 -1.98 -12.95
CA PHE A 38 -12.70 -1.95 -13.78
C PHE A 38 -11.96 -3.29 -13.69
N PRO A 39 -11.44 -3.84 -14.81
CA PRO A 39 -10.68 -5.07 -14.77
C PRO A 39 -9.39 -4.87 -13.97
N LEU A 40 -9.04 -5.85 -13.13
CA LEU A 40 -7.80 -5.83 -12.35
C LEU A 40 -6.56 -5.71 -13.25
N ASP A 41 -6.60 -6.37 -14.41
CA ASP A 41 -5.56 -6.36 -15.46
C ASP A 41 -4.13 -6.37 -14.88
N PRO A 42 -3.75 -7.42 -14.11
CA PRO A 42 -2.44 -7.47 -13.48
C PRO A 42 -1.39 -7.87 -14.53
N VAL A 43 -0.39 -7.00 -14.69
CA VAL A 43 0.74 -7.19 -15.60
C VAL A 43 2.00 -7.42 -14.78
N PHE A 44 2.75 -8.47 -15.11
CA PHE A 44 4.00 -8.85 -14.45
C PHE A 44 5.12 -8.90 -15.49
N GLU A 45 6.03 -7.94 -15.44
CA GLU A 45 7.17 -7.84 -16.37
C GLU A 45 8.45 -8.21 -15.64
N ARG A 46 9.10 -9.31 -16.05
CA ARG A 46 10.38 -9.69 -15.45
C ARG A 46 11.44 -8.62 -15.73
N VAL A 47 12.13 -8.18 -14.70
CA VAL A 47 13.20 -7.17 -14.78
C VAL A 47 14.50 -7.73 -14.20
N ASP A 48 15.62 -7.32 -14.78
CA ASP A 48 16.95 -7.70 -14.29
C ASP A 48 17.51 -6.60 -13.38
N TYR A 49 17.73 -6.97 -12.11
CA TYR A 49 18.35 -6.14 -11.08
C TYR A 49 19.64 -6.76 -10.53
N LEU A 50 20.24 -7.70 -11.27
CA LEU A 50 21.46 -8.43 -10.88
C LEU A 50 21.31 -9.18 -9.55
N LEU A 51 20.09 -9.63 -9.23
CA LEU A 51 19.81 -10.42 -8.05
C LEU A 51 19.77 -11.90 -8.43
N GLU A 52 20.71 -12.69 -7.90
CA GLU A 52 20.87 -14.10 -8.30
C GLU A 52 19.89 -15.04 -7.59
N ASN A 53 19.49 -14.69 -6.36
CA ASN A 53 18.69 -15.57 -5.51
C ASN A 53 17.18 -15.29 -5.60
N VAL A 54 16.78 -14.26 -6.35
CA VAL A 54 15.38 -13.88 -6.52
C VAL A 54 15.07 -13.51 -7.97
N GLU A 55 13.86 -13.84 -8.40
CA GLU A 55 13.26 -13.29 -9.62
C GLU A 55 12.47 -12.04 -9.25
N VAL A 56 12.63 -10.97 -10.03
CA VAL A 56 11.93 -9.70 -9.82
C VAL A 56 11.01 -9.42 -10.99
N TYR A 57 9.79 -9.00 -10.67
CA TYR A 57 8.81 -8.53 -11.64
C TYR A 57 8.38 -7.11 -11.30
N ASP A 58 8.46 -6.22 -12.29
CA ASP A 58 7.74 -4.95 -12.27
C ASP A 58 6.25 -5.24 -12.44
N VAL A 59 5.44 -4.82 -11.48
CA VAL A 59 4.02 -5.10 -11.46
C VAL A 59 3.22 -3.84 -11.71
N THR A 60 2.16 -3.98 -12.51
CA THR A 60 1.12 -2.97 -12.65
C THR A 60 -0.25 -3.62 -12.51
N PHE A 61 -1.14 -3.03 -11.70
CA PHE A 61 -2.51 -3.51 -11.54
C PHE A 61 -3.49 -2.35 -11.35
N SER A 62 -4.77 -2.60 -11.58
CA SER A 62 -5.83 -1.61 -11.38
C SER A 62 -6.23 -1.54 -9.91
N GLY A 63 -6.08 -0.37 -9.29
CA GLY A 63 -6.56 -0.05 -7.96
C GLY A 63 -7.88 0.72 -7.99
N TYR A 64 -7.99 1.75 -7.15
CA TYR A 64 -9.15 2.63 -7.07
C TYR A 64 -9.58 3.15 -8.44
N LYS A 65 -10.85 2.92 -8.81
CA LYS A 65 -11.44 3.34 -10.10
C LYS A 65 -10.58 3.03 -11.34
N GLY A 66 -9.90 1.88 -11.36
CA GLY A 66 -9.08 1.46 -12.50
C GLY A 66 -7.71 2.13 -12.63
N GLN A 67 -7.34 3.00 -11.67
CA GLN A 67 -6.04 3.68 -11.68
C GLN A 67 -4.90 2.67 -11.57
N ARG A 68 -3.84 2.87 -12.36
CA ARG A 68 -2.73 1.92 -12.46
C ARG A 68 -1.72 2.13 -11.33
N ILE A 69 -1.57 1.12 -10.47
CA ILE A 69 -0.68 1.12 -9.30
C ILE A 69 0.54 0.26 -9.61
N LYS A 70 1.73 0.75 -9.24
CA LYS A 70 2.99 0.03 -9.40
C LYS A 70 3.28 -0.83 -8.17
N ALA A 71 3.98 -1.93 -8.39
CA ALA A 71 4.43 -2.82 -7.32
C ALA A 71 5.71 -3.57 -7.71
N TRP A 72 6.37 -4.19 -6.75
CA TRP A 72 7.34 -5.24 -7.01
C TRP A 72 6.73 -6.59 -6.64
N LEU A 73 6.98 -7.62 -7.44
CA LEU A 73 6.83 -9.01 -7.03
C LEU A 73 8.20 -9.66 -7.04
N ILE A 74 8.62 -10.17 -5.89
CA ILE A 74 9.94 -10.77 -5.68
C ILE A 74 9.73 -12.22 -5.25
N LEU A 75 10.27 -13.15 -6.04
CA LEU A 75 10.12 -14.58 -5.81
C LEU A 75 11.49 -15.21 -5.56
N PRO A 76 11.66 -16.10 -4.57
CA PRO A 76 12.89 -16.89 -4.46
C PRO A 76 13.08 -17.76 -5.71
N VAL A 77 14.33 -17.86 -6.19
CA VAL A 77 14.70 -18.76 -7.29
C VAL A 77 14.65 -20.22 -6.83
N VAL A 78 15.25 -20.50 -5.67
CA VAL A 78 15.23 -21.84 -5.07
C VAL A 78 13.93 -22.01 -4.28
N ARG A 79 13.06 -22.90 -4.75
CA ARG A 79 11.75 -23.17 -4.14
C ARG A 79 11.67 -24.63 -3.69
N LYS A 80 11.18 -24.85 -2.47
CA LYS A 80 10.88 -26.21 -1.97
C LYS A 80 9.56 -26.74 -2.52
N GLU A 81 8.63 -25.84 -2.81
CA GLU A 81 7.27 -26.13 -3.29
C GLU A 81 6.98 -25.30 -4.54
N GLU A 82 6.10 -25.80 -5.41
CA GLU A 82 5.66 -25.06 -6.62
C GLU A 82 4.88 -23.79 -6.26
N LYS A 83 4.05 -23.87 -5.21
CA LYS A 83 3.30 -22.75 -4.65
C LYS A 83 4.06 -22.18 -3.46
N LEU A 84 4.14 -20.86 -3.40
CA LEU A 84 4.78 -20.16 -2.30
C LEU A 84 3.73 -19.49 -1.41
N PRO A 85 3.95 -19.43 -0.08
CA PRO A 85 3.26 -18.45 0.73
C PRO A 85 3.63 -17.04 0.27
N CYS A 86 2.72 -16.09 0.39
CA CYS A 86 2.91 -14.72 -0.11
C CYS A 86 2.70 -13.70 1.01
N VAL A 87 3.60 -12.72 1.07
CA VAL A 87 3.45 -11.51 1.89
C VAL A 87 3.10 -10.35 0.97
N VAL A 88 1.97 -9.69 1.25
CA VAL A 88 1.62 -8.40 0.65
C VAL A 88 2.09 -7.30 1.60
N GLN A 89 3.09 -6.54 1.18
CA GLN A 89 3.75 -5.53 1.98
C GLN A 89 3.30 -4.13 1.59
N PHE A 90 2.76 -3.40 2.58
CA PHE A 90 2.48 -1.97 2.52
C PHE A 90 3.64 -1.16 3.07
N ILE A 91 3.72 0.11 2.66
CA ILE A 91 4.87 0.98 2.90
C ILE A 91 4.50 2.10 3.87
N GLY A 92 5.43 2.46 4.76
CA GLY A 92 5.26 3.55 5.71
C GLY A 92 5.13 4.93 5.06
N TYR A 93 4.63 5.90 5.84
CA TYR A 93 4.33 7.25 5.38
C TYR A 93 5.54 7.93 4.69
N ARG A 94 5.27 8.54 3.54
CA ARG A 94 6.20 9.17 2.58
C ARG A 94 7.19 8.22 1.89
N GLY A 95 7.06 6.91 2.09
CA GLY A 95 7.81 5.90 1.34
C GLY A 95 7.12 5.52 0.03
N GLY A 96 7.88 4.91 -0.86
CA GLY A 96 7.39 4.21 -2.05
C GLY A 96 8.15 2.90 -2.24
N ARG A 97 7.82 2.16 -3.31
CA ARG A 97 8.31 0.81 -3.58
C ARG A 97 9.83 0.68 -3.74
N GLY A 98 10.57 1.79 -3.83
CA GLY A 98 12.03 1.79 -3.86
C GLY A 98 12.60 0.91 -4.97
N PHE A 99 13.67 0.21 -4.67
CA PHE A 99 14.26 -0.81 -5.51
C PHE A 99 13.96 -2.22 -4.97
N PRO A 100 14.02 -3.26 -5.80
CA PRO A 100 13.74 -4.63 -5.36
C PRO A 100 14.64 -5.11 -4.19
N PHE A 101 15.90 -4.66 -4.16
CA PHE A 101 16.83 -5.04 -3.10
C PHE A 101 16.51 -4.44 -1.73
N ASP A 102 15.59 -3.47 -1.64
CA ASP A 102 15.09 -2.94 -0.36
C ASP A 102 14.19 -3.97 0.36
N TRP A 103 13.73 -5.03 -0.34
CA TRP A 103 12.65 -5.91 0.11
C TRP A 103 13.00 -7.41 0.12
N LEU A 104 14.28 -7.73 0.34
CA LEU A 104 14.79 -9.11 0.23
C LEU A 104 14.44 -10.03 1.41
N PHE A 105 13.97 -9.49 2.53
CA PHE A 105 13.77 -10.27 3.76
C PHE A 105 12.84 -11.47 3.55
N TRP A 106 11.64 -11.24 3.01
CA TRP A 106 10.62 -12.27 2.86
C TRP A 106 11.00 -13.31 1.79
N SER A 107 11.53 -12.87 0.66
CA SER A 107 12.00 -13.78 -0.39
C SER A 107 13.20 -14.62 0.05
N SER A 108 14.11 -14.06 0.86
CA SER A 108 15.19 -14.83 1.51
C SER A 108 14.65 -15.87 2.50
N ALA A 109 13.49 -15.61 3.10
CA ALA A 109 12.80 -16.55 3.99
C ALA A 109 11.90 -17.55 3.25
N GLY A 110 11.88 -17.54 1.91
CA GLY A 110 11.11 -18.49 1.09
C GLY A 110 9.68 -18.06 0.74
N TYR A 111 9.32 -16.79 0.95
CA TYR A 111 8.01 -16.24 0.60
C TYR A 111 8.04 -15.50 -0.75
N ALA A 112 6.94 -15.52 -1.48
CA ALA A 112 6.68 -14.48 -2.46
C ALA A 112 6.48 -13.15 -1.73
N ASN A 113 7.11 -12.07 -2.19
CA ASN A 113 6.93 -10.74 -1.61
C ASN A 113 6.33 -9.80 -2.65
N PHE A 114 5.09 -9.35 -2.41
CA PHE A 114 4.41 -8.36 -3.22
C PHE A 114 4.45 -7.01 -2.49
N VAL A 115 5.21 -6.06 -3.01
CA VAL A 115 5.41 -4.74 -2.40
C VAL A 115 4.57 -3.72 -3.15
N MET A 116 3.48 -3.26 -2.53
CA MET A 116 2.58 -2.28 -3.14
C MET A 116 3.14 -0.87 -2.98
N ASP A 117 3.34 -0.17 -4.09
CA ASP A 117 3.75 1.24 -4.05
C ASP A 117 2.62 2.13 -3.54
N THR A 118 2.98 3.30 -2.99
CA THR A 118 2.03 4.22 -2.36
C THR A 118 1.78 5.42 -3.26
N ARG A 119 0.56 5.53 -3.80
CA ARG A 119 0.16 6.60 -4.74
C ARG A 119 0.53 8.01 -4.27
N GLY A 120 1.19 8.77 -5.12
CA GLY A 120 1.58 10.16 -4.88
C GLY A 120 2.64 10.38 -3.79
N GLN A 121 3.08 9.32 -3.08
CA GLN A 121 4.13 9.39 -2.08
C GLN A 121 5.49 9.04 -2.70
N GLY A 122 6.40 8.44 -1.92
CA GLY A 122 7.71 8.04 -2.43
C GLY A 122 8.67 9.19 -2.73
N THR A 123 8.63 10.25 -1.93
CA THR A 123 9.48 11.46 -2.09
C THR A 123 10.41 11.69 -0.90
N SER A 124 10.54 10.72 0.00
CA SER A 124 11.39 10.84 1.19
C SER A 124 12.46 9.74 1.28
N ARG A 125 12.28 8.74 2.15
CA ARG A 125 13.25 7.68 2.44
C ARG A 125 13.41 6.69 1.29
N THR A 126 12.31 6.31 0.66
CA THR A 126 12.30 5.41 -0.50
C THR A 126 11.51 6.06 -1.62
N LYS A 127 11.99 5.92 -2.86
CA LYS A 127 11.32 6.48 -4.04
C LYS A 127 10.04 5.73 -4.37
N GLY A 128 9.06 6.39 -4.98
CA GLY A 128 7.83 5.80 -5.50
C GLY A 128 7.66 6.14 -6.97
N ASP A 129 6.88 5.33 -7.68
CA ASP A 129 6.65 5.44 -9.11
C ASP A 129 5.14 5.54 -9.45
N THR A 130 4.26 5.49 -8.45
CA THR A 130 2.80 5.58 -8.62
C THR A 130 2.30 6.99 -8.34
N PRO A 131 1.66 7.69 -9.30
CA PRO A 131 1.01 8.98 -9.04
C PRO A 131 -0.29 8.83 -8.25
N ASP A 132 -0.78 9.93 -7.70
CA ASP A 132 -2.12 10.05 -7.13
C ASP A 132 -3.01 10.82 -8.11
N TYR A 133 -4.25 10.37 -8.30
CA TYR A 133 -5.22 10.99 -9.20
C TYR A 133 -6.43 11.48 -8.40
N CYS A 134 -6.65 12.79 -8.42
CA CYS A 134 -7.88 13.39 -7.89
C CYS A 134 -8.82 13.72 -9.05
N GLU A 135 -10.03 13.17 -9.00
CA GLU A 135 -11.11 13.49 -9.93
C GLU A 135 -11.76 14.84 -9.59
N GLU A 136 -11.72 15.23 -8.31
CA GLU A 136 -12.28 16.49 -7.83
C GLU A 136 -11.19 17.53 -7.53
N PRO A 137 -11.53 18.83 -7.58
CA PRO A 137 -10.62 19.89 -7.16
C PRO A 137 -10.14 19.64 -5.72
N LEU A 138 -8.83 19.70 -5.53
CA LEU A 138 -8.24 19.59 -4.21
C LEU A 138 -8.67 20.79 -3.36
N ASN A 139 -9.33 20.51 -2.24
CA ASN A 139 -9.57 21.50 -1.20
C ASN A 139 -8.25 22.03 -0.63
N PRO A 140 -8.23 23.26 -0.07
CA PRO A 140 -7.08 23.76 0.68
C PRO A 140 -6.63 22.73 1.73
N GLN A 141 -5.34 22.41 1.73
CA GLN A 141 -4.78 21.37 2.58
C GLN A 141 -3.46 21.82 3.20
N PHE A 142 -3.09 21.21 4.33
CA PHE A 142 -1.76 21.35 4.90
C PHE A 142 -0.77 20.45 4.12
N PRO A 143 0.53 20.78 4.07
CA PRO A 143 1.53 19.92 3.43
C PRO A 143 1.49 18.47 3.93
N GLY A 144 1.40 17.52 2.99
CA GLY A 144 1.29 16.08 3.25
C GLY A 144 0.00 15.46 2.70
N PHE A 145 -0.30 14.26 3.14
CA PHE A 145 -1.44 13.46 2.64
C PHE A 145 -2.57 13.33 3.67
N MET A 146 -2.31 13.65 4.94
CA MET A 146 -3.29 13.46 6.02
C MET A 146 -4.52 14.36 5.91
N THR A 147 -4.39 15.55 5.31
CA THR A 147 -5.48 16.52 5.13
C THR A 147 -5.95 16.64 3.67
N ARG A 148 -5.40 15.82 2.77
CA ARG A 148 -5.77 15.81 1.36
C ARG A 148 -7.19 15.23 1.21
N GLY A 149 -8.13 16.08 0.82
CA GLY A 149 -9.54 15.69 0.64
C GLY A 149 -10.29 15.36 1.94
N ILE A 150 -9.86 15.89 3.08
CA ILE A 150 -10.42 15.52 4.40
C ILE A 150 -11.86 16.01 4.65
N LEU A 151 -12.35 16.96 3.86
CA LEU A 151 -13.67 17.57 4.05
C LEU A 151 -14.83 16.71 3.53
N ASP A 152 -14.55 15.74 2.68
CA ASP A 152 -15.52 14.73 2.23
C ASP A 152 -14.81 13.37 2.13
N PRO A 153 -15.30 12.31 2.82
CA PRO A 153 -14.68 10.99 2.77
C PRO A 153 -14.51 10.43 1.35
N LYS A 154 -15.37 10.82 0.39
CA LYS A 154 -15.27 10.42 -1.03
C LYS A 154 -14.06 11.01 -1.74
N THR A 155 -13.56 12.15 -1.26
CA THR A 155 -12.38 12.84 -1.78
C THR A 155 -11.12 12.53 -0.98
N TYR A 156 -11.25 11.80 0.13
CA TYR A 156 -10.16 11.59 1.06
C TYR A 156 -9.11 10.62 0.51
N TYR A 157 -7.83 10.97 0.67
CA TYR A 157 -6.71 10.24 0.08
C TYR A 157 -6.63 8.73 0.42
N TYR A 158 -7.13 8.31 1.59
CA TYR A 158 -7.08 6.91 2.04
C TYR A 158 -8.30 6.07 1.64
N ILE A 159 -9.17 6.58 0.75
CA ILE A 159 -10.29 5.81 0.18
C ILE A 159 -9.85 4.83 -0.93
#